data_AF-A0A8T0D9L9-F1
#
_entry.id   AF-A0A8T0D9L9-F1
#
_cell.length_a   1.000
_cell.length_b   1.000
_cell.length_c   1.000
_cell.angle_alpha   90.00
_cell.angle_beta   90.00
_cell.angle_gamma   90.00
#
_symmetry.space_group_name_H-M   'P 1'
#
loop_
_entity.id
_entity.type
_entity.pdbx_description
1 polymer ?
#
loop_
_entity_poly.entity_id
_entity_poly.type
_entity_poly.pdbx_seq_one_letter_code
_entity_poly.pdbx_strand_id
1 'polypeptide(L)'
;MLPVYYKEKPRKAAERSHGTRPLTVIRHIDGDMWALAEDLRALLQPKCEGGLFLCQVDEATRVIKIEGIFLEEVSQFLLSRGF
;
A
#
# COMPACT_ATOMS: atom_id res chain seq x y z
N MET A 1 -2.81 -17.53 -3.18
CA MET A 1 -3.40 -16.18 -3.30
C MET A 1 -2.38 -15.19 -2.75
N LEU A 2 -2.08 -14.12 -3.50
CA LEU A 2 -1.16 -13.10 -3.02
C LEU A 2 -1.78 -12.37 -1.82
N PRO A 3 -0.99 -11.98 -0.81
CA PRO A 3 -1.50 -11.35 0.40
C PRO A 3 -1.75 -9.85 0.22
N VAL A 4 -2.34 -9.46 -0.92
CA VAL A 4 -2.66 -8.07 -1.29
C VAL A 4 -4.18 -7.88 -1.25
N TYR A 5 -4.64 -6.90 -0.47
CA TYR A 5 -6.05 -6.70 -0.18
C TYR A 5 -6.46 -5.24 -0.39
N TYR A 6 -7.68 -5.04 -0.88
CA TYR A 6 -8.33 -3.74 -0.89
C TYR A 6 -8.98 -3.44 0.46
N LYS A 7 -8.84 -2.21 0.94
CA LYS A 7 -9.49 -1.75 2.16
C LYS A 7 -9.94 -0.30 2.01
N GLU A 8 -11.17 -0.02 2.40
CA GLU A 8 -11.64 1.35 2.54
C GLU A 8 -11.52 1.80 3.98
N LYS A 9 -11.08 3.04 4.19
CA LYS A 9 -11.11 3.66 5.52
C LYS A 9 -11.89 4.96 5.44
N PRO A 10 -12.81 5.25 6.37
CA PRO A 10 -13.44 6.55 6.43
C PRO A 10 -12.38 7.63 6.73
N ARG A 11 -12.44 8.75 6.01
CA ARG A 11 -11.64 9.94 6.42
C ARG A 11 -12.13 10.42 7.79
N LYS A 12 -11.22 10.96 8.60
CA LYS A 12 -11.58 11.44 9.94
C LYS A 12 -12.50 12.66 9.79
N ALA A 13 -13.48 12.80 10.69
CA ALA A 13 -14.46 13.90 10.68
C ALA A 13 -13.85 15.32 10.73
N ALA A 14 -12.57 15.46 11.07
CA ALA A 14 -11.84 16.72 11.02
C ALA A 14 -11.49 17.19 9.59
N GLU A 15 -11.45 16.26 8.62
CA GLU A 15 -11.32 16.57 7.20
C GLU A 15 -12.71 16.89 6.67
N ARG A 16 -12.97 18.13 6.23
CA ARG A 16 -14.29 18.61 5.73
C ARG A 16 -14.81 17.87 4.48
N SER A 17 -14.14 16.81 4.04
CA SER A 17 -14.48 15.98 2.89
C SER A 17 -15.15 14.70 3.39
N HIS A 18 -16.46 14.58 3.15
CA HIS A 18 -17.16 13.31 3.32
C HIS A 18 -16.64 12.31 2.27
N GLY A 19 -16.09 11.17 2.72
CA GLY A 19 -15.62 10.13 1.79
C GLY A 19 -14.85 8.98 2.45
N THR A 20 -14.78 7.86 1.75
CA THR A 20 -13.84 6.78 2.03
C THR A 20 -12.53 7.04 1.28
N ARG A 21 -11.41 6.65 1.89
CA ARG A 21 -10.12 6.58 1.20
C ARG A 21 -9.81 5.12 0.86
N PRO A 22 -9.51 4.81 -0.41
CA PRO A 22 -9.05 3.49 -0.80
C PRO A 22 -7.63 3.27 -0.25
N LEU A 23 -7.37 2.06 0.24
CA LEU A 23 -6.07 1.61 0.72
C LEU A 23 -5.78 0.24 0.12
N THR A 24 -4.54 0.07 -0.31
CA THR A 24 -3.97 -1.22 -0.66
C THR A 24 -3.19 -1.74 0.54
N VAL A 25 -3.52 -2.94 1.01
CA VAL A 25 -2.97 -3.54 2.22
C VAL A 25 -2.25 -4.82 1.86
N ILE A 26 -0.96 -4.89 2.18
CA ILE A 26 -0.10 -6.06 1.96
C ILE A 26 0.14 -6.71 3.32
N ARG A 27 -0.17 -8.00 3.47
CA ARG A 27 -0.02 -8.75 4.73
C ARG A 27 1.02 -9.86 4.54
N HIS A 28 1.34 -10.57 5.63
CA HIS A 28 2.23 -11.73 5.62
C HIS A 28 3.63 -11.44 5.03
N ILE A 29 4.15 -10.24 5.31
CA ILE A 29 5.47 -9.84 4.83
C ILE A 29 6.52 -10.40 5.79
N ASP A 30 7.33 -11.32 5.29
CA ASP A 30 8.49 -11.86 6.00
C ASP A 30 9.77 -11.11 5.57
N GLY A 31 10.73 -10.96 6.48
CA GLY A 31 11.97 -10.21 6.24
C GLY A 31 11.86 -8.69 6.41
N ASP A 32 12.60 -7.95 5.56
CA ASP A 32 12.79 -6.50 5.64
C ASP A 32 11.65 -5.74 4.94
N MET A 33 10.75 -5.20 5.75
CA MET A 33 9.58 -4.45 5.28
C MET A 33 9.95 -3.06 4.76
N TRP A 34 11.03 -2.46 5.26
CA TRP A 34 11.46 -1.14 4.83
C TRP A 34 12.06 -1.19 3.43
N ALA A 35 12.85 -2.22 3.13
CA ALA A 35 13.33 -2.49 1.78
C ALA A 35 12.16 -2.66 0.79
N LEU A 36 11.14 -3.46 1.16
CA LEU A 36 9.95 -3.64 0.33
C LEU A 36 9.17 -2.34 0.15
N ALA A 37 9.06 -1.51 1.19
CA ALA A 37 8.36 -0.23 1.12
C ALA A 37 9.06 0.77 0.17
N GLU A 38 10.38 0.81 0.17
CA GLU A 38 11.18 1.65 -0.75
C GLU A 38 11.08 1.17 -2.20
N ASP A 39 11.14 -0.15 -2.43
CA ASP A 39 10.90 -0.76 -3.75
C ASP A 39 9.49 -0.41 -4.28
N LEU A 40 8.47 -0.55 -3.44
CA LEU A 40 7.08 -0.20 -3.78
C LEU A 40 6.91 1.30 -4.01
N ARG A 41 7.62 2.14 -3.25
CA ARG A 41 7.66 3.59 -3.48
C ARG A 41 8.20 3.90 -4.86
N ALA A 42 9.34 3.32 -5.25
CA ALA A 42 9.93 3.55 -6.56
C ALA A 42 8.98 3.13 -7.71
N LEU A 43 8.25 2.03 -7.53
CA LEU A 43 7.25 1.54 -8.49
C LEU A 43 6.01 2.43 -8.59
N LEU A 44 5.45 2.85 -7.44
CA LEU A 44 4.13 3.48 -7.36
C LEU A 44 4.17 5.01 -7.37
N GLN A 45 5.29 5.63 -6.99
CA GLN A 45 5.47 7.08 -7.03
C GLN A 45 5.17 7.71 -8.40
N PRO A 46 5.59 7.15 -9.56
CA PRO A 46 5.20 7.70 -10.87
C PRO A 46 3.71 7.51 -11.22
N LYS A 47 3.00 6.61 -10.52
CA LYS A 47 1.57 6.33 -10.72
C LYS A 47 0.66 7.09 -9.73
N CYS A 48 1.22 7.71 -8.70
CA CYS A 48 0.46 8.50 -7.74
C CYS A 48 0.14 9.89 -8.29
N GLU A 49 -1.14 10.25 -8.32
CA GLU A 49 -1.56 11.62 -8.65
C GLU A 49 -0.95 12.62 -7.66
N GLY A 50 -0.23 13.61 -8.19
CA GLY A 50 0.43 14.65 -7.39
C GLY A 50 1.72 14.21 -6.69
N GLY A 51 2.26 13.00 -6.98
CA GLY A 51 3.55 12.54 -6.46
C GLY A 51 3.58 12.25 -4.95
N LEU A 52 2.43 12.29 -4.28
CA LEU A 52 2.29 12.02 -2.86
C LEU A 52 2.07 10.52 -2.63
N PHE A 53 3.16 9.79 -2.47
CA PHE A 53 3.12 8.39 -2.05
C PHE A 53 3.00 8.30 -0.53
N LEU A 54 1.81 7.94 -0.04
CA LEU A 54 1.55 7.71 1.38
C LEU A 54 1.59 6.21 1.67
N CYS A 55 2.70 5.76 2.26
CA CYS A 55 2.84 4.42 2.79
C CYS A 55 2.98 4.42 4.32
N GLN A 56 2.44 3.38 4.94
CA GLN A 56 2.59 3.12 6.36
C GLN A 56 3.04 1.68 6.54
N VAL A 57 4.22 1.51 7.12
CA VAL A 57 4.77 0.21 7.50
C VAL A 57 4.39 -0.06 8.95
N ASP A 58 3.83 -1.23 9.20
CA ASP A 58 3.43 -1.71 10.52
C ASP A 58 4.19 -3.00 10.82
N GLU A 59 5.34 -2.85 11.46
CA GLU A 59 6.27 -3.95 11.69
C GLU A 59 5.71 -4.97 12.69
N ALA A 60 4.96 -4.48 13.69
CA ALA A 60 4.34 -5.33 14.71
C ALA A 60 3.30 -6.28 14.12
N THR A 61 2.49 -5.81 13.17
CA THR A 61 1.48 -6.65 12.51
C THR A 61 1.96 -7.25 11.19
N ARG A 62 3.17 -6.93 10.73
CA ARG A 62 3.75 -7.35 9.44
C ARG A 62 2.85 -6.95 8.26
N VAL A 63 2.43 -5.68 8.25
CA VAL A 63 1.51 -5.12 7.26
C VAL A 63 2.05 -3.82 6.67
N ILE A 64 2.00 -3.69 5.35
CA ILE A 64 2.21 -2.42 4.65
C ILE A 64 0.86 -1.90 4.16
N LYS A 65 0.57 -0.63 4.42
CA LYS A 65 -0.66 0.05 3.99
C LYS A 65 -0.26 1.19 3.05
N ILE A 66 -0.80 1.19 1.85
CA ILE A 66 -0.55 2.22 0.83
C ILE A 66 -1.88 2.91 0.55
N GLU A 67 -1.89 4.24 0.56
CA GLU A 67 -3.07 5.02 0.18
C GLU A 67 -3.25 5.01 -1.33
N GLY A 68 -4.41 4.57 -1.81
CA GLY A 68 -4.69 4.38 -3.24
C GLY A 68 -5.04 2.94 -3.63
N ILE A 69 -5.45 2.76 -4.89
CA ILE A 69 -5.82 1.47 -5.48
C ILE A 69 -4.67 1.00 -6.36
N PHE A 70 -3.82 0.12 -5.81
CA PHE A 70 -2.63 -0.40 -6.48
C PHE A 70 -2.58 -1.93 -6.43
N LEU A 71 -3.73 -2.61 -6.32
CA LEU A 71 -3.78 -4.06 -6.16
C LEU A 71 -3.04 -4.79 -7.28
N GLU A 72 -3.31 -4.43 -8.54
CA GLU A 72 -2.70 -5.09 -9.69
C GLU A 72 -1.19 -4.85 -9.76
N GLU A 73 -0.77 -3.60 -9.61
CA GLU A 73 0.65 -3.21 -9.65
C GLU A 73 1.48 -3.90 -8.57
N VAL A 74 0.98 -3.88 -7.33
CA VAL A 74 1.64 -4.54 -6.20
C VAL A 74 1.64 -6.06 -6.41
N SER A 75 0.55 -6.63 -6.91
CA SER A 75 0.47 -8.07 -7.18
C SER A 75 1.46 -8.49 -8.27
N GLN A 76 1.53 -7.75 -9.38
CA GLN A 76 2.48 -8.01 -10.46
C GLN A 76 3.92 -7.86 -9.98
N PHE A 77 4.21 -6.85 -9.16
CA PHE A 77 5.54 -6.65 -8.59
C PHE A 77 5.97 -7.80 -7.69
N LEU A 78 5.08 -8.24 -6.79
CA LEU A 78 5.33 -9.37 -5.89
C LEU A 78 5.56 -10.67 -6.70
N LEU A 79 4.73 -10.93 -7.72
CA LEU A 79 4.91 -12.07 -8.63
C LEU A 79 6.24 -12.01 -9.38
N SER A 80 6.63 -10.83 -9.88
CA SER A 80 7.91 -10.65 -10.58
C SER A 80 9.12 -10.90 -9.68
N ARG A 81 8.98 -10.74 -8.37
CA ARG A 81 10.01 -11.00 -7.38
C ARG A 81 9.98 -12.44 -6.84
N GLY A 82 8.97 -13.24 -7.23
CA GLY A 82 8.83 -14.65 -6.83
C GLY A 82 8.15 -14.87 -5.48
N PHE A 83 7.33 -13.91 -5.03
CA PHE A 83 6.46 -14.07 -3.84
C PHE A 83 5.18 -14.86 -4.12
#